data_AF-A0A7D6GPG4-F1
#
_entry.id   AF-A0A7D6GPG4-F1
#
_cell.length_a   1.000
_cell.length_b   1.000
_cell.length_c   1.000
_cell.angle_alpha   90.00
_cell.angle_beta   90.00
_cell.angle_gamma   90.00
#
_symmetry.space_group_name_H-M   'P 1'
#
loop_
_entity.id
_entity.type
_entity.pdbx_description
1 polymer ?
#
loop_
_entity_poly.entity_id
_entity_poly.type
_entity_poly.pdbx_seq_one_letter_code
_entity_poly.pdbx_strand_id
1 'polypeptide(L)'
;MDAPEPILVPARGDAFDFRLFAVYHWRAHHMSAGALRQRAESYLAWAAGIVRERATDLAREHEPHRSHELERALNNLLVGQHWPRDESRPHFTVQVRVSPDERVRERLRPYWEERIRLECNHELEQIRARQTDELTRRWCAVLQALEDDPVTAHAARLTGEQFAEVFRRYVAERREAVPELLTLLREAVRGHNDLGLGPSEYTEAWDAALRTYQRQHGIDQRAN
;
A
#
# COMPACT_ATOMS: atom_id res chain seq x y z
N MET A 1 20.38 19.82 20.53
CA MET A 1 19.18 19.67 21.38
C MET A 1 19.01 18.19 21.58
N ASP A 2 19.31 17.69 22.79
CA ASP A 2 19.08 16.28 23.11
C ASP A 2 17.59 15.95 22.93
N ALA A 3 17.32 14.81 22.30
CA ALA A 3 15.97 14.28 22.26
C ALA A 3 15.52 14.02 23.72
N PRO A 4 14.27 14.36 24.09
CA PRO A 4 13.77 14.11 25.43
C PRO A 4 13.95 12.62 25.77
N GLU A 5 14.55 12.34 26.93
CA GLU A 5 14.78 10.96 27.38
C GLU A 5 13.45 10.20 27.44
N PRO A 6 13.37 9.00 26.85
CA PRO A 6 12.14 8.23 26.86
C PRO A 6 11.84 7.72 28.27
N ILE A 7 10.56 7.76 28.65
CA ILE A 7 10.07 7.10 29.86
C ILE A 7 10.02 5.60 29.56
N LEU A 8 10.74 4.80 30.34
CA LEU A 8 10.74 3.35 30.21
C LEU A 8 9.65 2.74 31.09
N VAL A 9 8.81 1.90 30.50
CA VAL A 9 7.79 1.12 31.21
C VAL A 9 7.86 -0.35 30.81
N PRO A 10 7.75 -1.29 31.75
CA PRO A 10 7.86 -2.71 31.44
C PRO A 10 6.63 -3.18 30.66
N ALA A 11 6.88 -3.92 29.58
CA ALA A 11 5.86 -4.61 28.81
C ALA A 11 5.38 -5.87 29.54
N ARG A 12 4.33 -6.51 29.01
CA ARG A 12 3.84 -7.78 29.55
C ARG A 12 4.96 -8.81 29.68
N GLY A 13 5.09 -9.37 30.90
CA GLY A 13 6.11 -10.36 31.25
C GLY A 13 7.46 -9.78 31.66
N ASP A 14 7.58 -8.45 31.80
CA ASP A 14 8.73 -7.71 32.33
C ASP A 14 10.10 -8.00 31.65
N ALA A 15 10.09 -8.67 30.49
CA ALA A 15 11.29 -9.04 29.74
C ALA A 15 11.76 -7.95 28.76
N PHE A 16 10.88 -7.01 28.41
CA PHE A 16 11.12 -5.92 27.47
C PHE A 16 10.46 -4.65 27.98
N ASP A 17 11.02 -3.50 27.62
CA ASP A 17 10.47 -2.19 27.98
C ASP A 17 9.89 -1.47 26.76
N PHE A 18 8.76 -0.79 26.94
CA PHE A 18 8.30 0.22 26.01
C PHE A 18 8.98 1.55 26.29
N ARG A 19 9.30 2.26 25.21
CA ARG A 19 9.89 3.61 25.24
C ARG A 19 8.79 4.62 24.94
N LEU A 20 8.43 5.41 25.94
CA LEU A 20 7.39 6.43 25.84
C LEU A 20 8.01 7.81 25.61
N PHE A 21 7.52 8.49 24.59
CA PHE A 21 7.87 9.86 24.27
C PHE A 21 6.63 10.72 24.52
N ALA A 22 6.62 11.43 25.64
CA ALA A 22 5.50 12.28 26.04
C ALA A 22 5.73 13.72 25.55
N VAL A 23 4.70 14.29 24.92
CA VAL A 23 4.62 15.70 24.53
C VAL A 23 3.59 16.38 25.41
N TYR A 24 4.03 17.40 26.14
CA TYR A 24 3.20 18.17 27.08
C TYR A 24 2.80 19.50 26.45
N HIS A 25 1.50 19.73 26.36
CA HIS A 25 0.94 20.98 25.84
C HIS A 25 0.43 21.82 27.01
N TRP A 26 1.18 22.86 27.37
CA TRP A 26 0.88 23.74 28.50
C TRP A 26 -0.01 24.92 28.09
N ARG A 27 -1.01 25.21 28.91
CA ARG A 27 -1.92 26.35 28.76
C ARG A 27 -2.10 27.05 30.10
N ALA A 28 -2.23 28.36 30.06
CA ALA A 28 -2.48 29.15 31.26
C ALA A 28 -3.30 30.40 30.93
N HIS A 29 -4.09 30.84 31.91
CA HIS A 29 -4.81 32.10 31.87
C HIS A 29 -4.05 33.12 32.73
N HIS A 30 -3.95 34.36 32.24
CA HIS A 30 -3.35 35.50 32.98
C HIS A 30 -1.86 35.35 33.38
N MET A 31 -1.04 34.68 32.56
CA MET A 31 0.40 34.54 32.81
C MET A 31 1.24 34.91 31.59
N SER A 32 2.43 35.50 31.81
CA SER A 32 3.37 35.76 30.74
C SER A 32 4.02 34.46 30.23
N ALA A 33 4.45 34.44 28.97
CA ALA A 33 5.07 33.25 28.36
C ALA A 33 6.32 32.76 29.11
N GLY A 34 7.14 33.69 29.63
CA GLY A 34 8.34 33.35 30.41
C GLY A 34 8.02 32.69 31.75
N ALA A 35 7.03 33.22 32.47
CA ALA A 35 6.58 32.64 33.73
C ALA A 35 5.90 31.27 33.52
N LEU A 36 5.14 31.11 32.43
CA LEU A 36 4.56 29.82 32.06
C LEU A 36 5.65 28.78 31.79
N ARG A 37 6.69 29.13 31.04
CA ARG A 37 7.80 28.22 30.73
C ARG A 37 8.52 27.74 31.98
N GLN A 38 8.93 28.68 32.85
CA GLN A 38 9.63 28.34 34.10
C GLN A 38 8.79 27.42 35.00
N ARG A 39 7.48 27.69 35.04
CA ARG A 39 6.54 26.90 35.83
C ARG A 39 6.28 25.53 35.21
N ALA A 40 6.17 25.45 33.88
CA ALA A 40 6.07 24.20 33.15
C ALA A 40 7.30 23.32 33.39
N GLU A 41 8.52 23.88 33.29
CA GLU A 41 9.78 23.18 33.58
C GLU A 41 9.79 22.60 35.00
N SER A 42 9.29 23.35 35.99
CA SER A 42 9.19 22.87 37.37
C SER A 42 8.19 21.72 37.55
N TYR A 43 7.14 21.66 36.72
CA TYR A 43 6.13 20.60 36.76
C TYR A 43 6.44 19.40 35.86
N LEU A 44 7.48 19.44 35.01
CA LEU A 44 7.79 18.35 34.08
C LEU A 44 8.01 17.00 34.78
N ALA A 45 8.74 16.98 35.91
CA ALA A 45 8.98 15.75 36.65
C ALA A 45 7.69 15.14 37.22
N TRP A 46 6.79 16.00 37.71
CA TRP A 46 5.47 15.59 38.18
C TRP A 46 4.58 15.09 37.04
N ALA A 47 4.56 15.81 35.91
CA ALA A 47 3.81 15.42 34.72
C ALA A 47 4.30 14.09 34.15
N ALA A 48 5.61 13.86 34.10
CA ALA A 48 6.22 12.60 33.70
C ALA A 48 5.88 11.46 34.67
N GLY A 49 5.83 11.73 35.98
CA GLY A 49 5.37 10.78 36.98
C GLY A 49 3.94 10.29 36.72
N ILE A 50 3.01 11.22 36.42
CA ILE A 50 1.61 10.88 36.09
C ILE A 50 1.55 9.98 34.85
N VAL A 51 2.27 10.35 33.78
CA VAL A 51 2.29 9.56 32.55
C VAL A 51 2.85 8.16 32.80
N ARG A 52 3.95 8.07 33.56
CA ARG A 52 4.60 6.79 33.91
C ARG A 52 3.67 5.90 34.71
N GLU A 53 2.99 6.43 35.72
CA GLU A 53 2.06 5.68 36.56
C GLU A 53 0.93 5.10 35.70
N ARG A 54 0.27 5.94 34.90
CA ARG A 54 -0.82 5.52 34.00
C ARG A 54 -0.37 4.52 32.94
N ALA A 55 0.86 4.66 32.46
CA ALA A 55 1.42 3.77 31.46
C ALA A 55 1.89 2.43 32.01
N THR A 56 2.33 2.36 33.26
CA THR A 56 2.86 1.11 33.83
C THR A 56 1.79 0.03 33.90
N ASP A 57 0.58 0.39 34.34
CA ASP A 57 -0.53 -0.57 34.44
C ASP A 57 -0.96 -1.07 33.06
N LEU A 58 -1.17 -0.15 32.11
CA LEU A 58 -1.55 -0.49 30.74
C LEU A 58 -0.45 -1.27 30.01
N ALA A 59 0.82 -0.92 30.20
CA ALA A 59 1.94 -1.57 29.52
C ALA A 59 2.04 -3.07 29.82
N ARG A 60 1.65 -3.48 31.03
CA ARG A 60 1.64 -4.90 31.45
C ARG A 60 0.55 -5.73 30.79
N GLU A 61 -0.49 -5.10 30.24
CA GLU A 61 -1.57 -5.78 29.51
C GLU A 61 -1.17 -6.07 28.06
N HIS A 62 -0.24 -5.30 27.50
CA HIS A 62 0.14 -5.37 26.09
C HIS A 62 1.45 -6.15 25.85
N GLU A 63 1.46 -6.95 24.79
CA GLU A 63 2.64 -7.70 24.36
C GLU A 63 3.74 -6.76 23.81
N PRO A 64 5.04 -7.06 23.99
CA PRO A 64 6.14 -6.18 23.60
C PRO A 64 6.15 -5.71 22.13
N HIS A 65 5.56 -6.51 21.23
CA HIS A 65 5.47 -6.19 19.80
C HIS A 65 4.24 -5.34 19.43
N ARG A 66 3.32 -5.11 20.37
CA ARG A 66 2.06 -4.38 20.20
C ARG A 66 2.13 -2.94 20.72
N SER A 67 3.25 -2.26 20.50
CA SER A 67 3.45 -0.87 20.96
C SER A 67 2.37 0.11 20.46
N HIS A 68 1.85 -0.10 19.25
CA HIS A 68 0.80 0.73 18.68
C HIS A 68 -0.57 0.55 19.37
N GLU A 69 -0.84 -0.63 19.95
CA GLU A 69 -2.06 -0.85 20.72
C GLU A 69 -1.98 -0.11 22.06
N LEU A 70 -0.83 -0.21 22.74
CA LEU A 70 -0.55 0.57 23.95
C LEU A 70 -0.60 2.08 23.69
N GLU A 71 -0.05 2.56 22.58
CA GLU A 71 -0.12 3.98 22.19
C GLU A 71 -1.57 4.46 22.04
N ARG A 72 -2.42 3.68 21.37
CA ARG A 72 -3.83 4.01 21.20
C ARG A 72 -4.56 3.98 22.54
N ALA A 73 -4.34 2.96 23.36
CA ALA A 73 -4.96 2.84 24.68
C ALA A 73 -4.57 4.02 25.58
N LEU A 74 -3.28 4.39 25.60
CA LEU A 74 -2.78 5.52 26.38
C LEU A 74 -3.34 6.85 25.90
N ASN A 75 -3.29 7.12 24.60
CA ASN A 75 -3.83 8.38 24.09
C ASN A 75 -5.34 8.46 24.30
N ASN A 76 -6.09 7.36 24.13
CA ASN A 76 -7.53 7.35 24.42
C ASN A 76 -7.82 7.61 25.90
N LEU A 77 -7.00 7.09 26.81
CA LEU A 77 -7.12 7.37 28.23
C LEU A 77 -6.82 8.85 28.56
N LEU A 78 -5.77 9.41 27.95
CA LEU A 78 -5.29 10.77 28.23
C LEU A 78 -6.08 11.87 27.51
N VAL A 79 -6.78 11.53 26.42
CA VAL A 79 -7.61 12.47 25.66
C VAL A 79 -8.68 13.09 26.56
N GLY A 80 -8.79 14.42 26.52
CA GLY A 80 -9.75 15.19 27.32
C GLY A 80 -9.35 15.39 28.79
N GLN A 81 -8.29 14.74 29.26
CA GLN A 81 -7.76 14.97 30.59
C GLN A 81 -6.80 16.17 30.58
N HIS A 82 -6.89 16.99 31.62
CA HIS A 82 -5.99 18.09 31.87
C HIS A 82 -5.55 18.07 33.33
N TRP A 83 -4.30 18.46 33.57
CA TRP A 83 -3.71 18.51 34.90
C TRP A 83 -2.94 19.80 35.11
N PRO A 84 -2.98 20.41 36.30
CA PRO A 84 -3.95 20.17 37.38
C PRO A 84 -5.39 20.49 36.92
N ARG A 85 -6.41 19.91 37.56
CA ARG A 85 -7.83 20.22 37.31
C ARG A 85 -8.28 21.59 37.84
N ASP A 86 -7.34 22.39 38.31
CA ASP A 86 -7.57 23.70 38.89
C ASP A 86 -7.33 24.76 37.81
N GLU A 87 -8.39 25.44 37.39
CA GLU A 87 -8.35 26.47 36.34
C GLU A 87 -7.48 27.69 36.72
N SER A 88 -7.22 27.88 38.02
CA SER A 88 -6.35 28.96 38.50
C SER A 88 -4.86 28.69 38.28
N ARG A 89 -4.50 27.47 37.85
CA ARG A 89 -3.12 27.02 37.61
C ARG A 89 -2.88 26.75 36.13
N PRO A 90 -1.61 26.83 35.66
CA PRO A 90 -1.27 26.34 34.33
C PRO A 90 -1.63 24.85 34.24
N HIS A 91 -2.48 24.51 33.27
CA HIS A 91 -2.87 23.13 33.01
C HIS A 91 -2.14 22.61 31.77
N PHE A 92 -1.91 21.30 31.71
CA PHE A 92 -1.34 20.63 30.57
C PHE A 92 -2.21 19.48 30.08
N THR A 93 -2.16 19.24 28.78
CA THR A 93 -2.60 17.99 28.17
C THR A 93 -1.38 17.21 27.69
N VAL A 94 -1.52 15.88 27.56
CA VAL A 94 -0.42 15.00 27.16
C VAL A 94 -0.81 14.23 25.91
N GLN A 95 0.14 14.12 24.99
CA GLN A 95 0.12 13.12 23.93
C GLN A 95 1.34 12.23 24.08
N VAL A 96 1.16 10.92 23.96
CA VAL A 96 2.24 9.94 24.14
C VAL A 96 2.46 9.19 22.85
N ARG A 97 3.72 9.07 22.43
CA ARG A 97 4.15 8.15 21.39
C ARG A 97 4.86 6.97 22.03
N VAL A 98 4.53 5.75 21.61
CA VAL A 98 5.09 4.53 22.19
C VAL A 98 5.91 3.79 21.14
N SER A 99 7.16 3.51 21.47
CA SER A 99 8.01 2.64 20.66
C SER A 99 8.31 1.33 21.41
N PRO A 100 8.35 0.19 20.72
CA PRO A 100 8.79 -1.06 21.33
C PRO A 100 10.30 -0.99 21.61
N ASP A 101 10.79 -1.93 22.42
CA ASP A 101 12.23 -2.06 22.62
C ASP A 101 12.97 -2.28 21.28
N GLU A 102 14.22 -1.83 21.21
CA GLU A 102 15.05 -1.96 20.01
C GLU A 102 15.16 -3.42 19.55
N ARG A 103 15.32 -4.35 20.50
CA ARG A 103 15.48 -5.78 20.18
C ARG A 103 14.24 -6.36 19.53
N VAL A 104 13.07 -5.93 20.00
CA VAL A 104 11.77 -6.32 19.42
C VAL A 104 11.65 -5.73 18.02
N ARG A 105 12.03 -4.47 17.83
CA ARG A 105 11.99 -3.80 16.54
C ARG A 105 12.91 -4.44 15.51
N GLU A 106 14.13 -4.79 15.90
CA GLU A 106 15.08 -5.51 15.06
C GLU A 106 14.54 -6.89 14.65
N ARG A 107 13.90 -7.60 15.59
CA ARG A 107 13.33 -8.92 15.31
C ARG A 107 12.10 -8.87 14.40
N LEU A 108 11.28 -7.82 14.50
CA LEU A 108 10.09 -7.63 13.67
C LEU A 108 10.39 -7.04 12.29
N ARG A 109 11.52 -6.35 12.13
CA ARG A 109 11.93 -5.73 10.87
C ARG A 109 11.86 -6.68 9.67
N PRO A 110 12.49 -7.87 9.68
CA PRO A 110 12.44 -8.77 8.52
C PRO A 110 11.02 -9.25 8.20
N TYR A 111 10.18 -9.45 9.22
CA TYR A 111 8.79 -9.81 9.01
C TYR A 111 8.00 -8.71 8.29
N TRP A 112 8.17 -7.45 8.69
CA TRP A 112 7.51 -6.32 8.05
C TRP A 112 8.03 -6.06 6.63
N GLU A 113 9.34 -6.19 6.41
CA GLU A 113 9.95 -6.09 5.08
C GLU A 113 9.37 -7.14 4.12
N GLU A 114 9.25 -8.39 4.57
CA GLU A 114 8.67 -9.47 3.77
C GLU A 114 7.20 -9.19 3.44
N ARG A 115 6.42 -8.76 4.43
CA ARG A 115 5.01 -8.42 4.24
C ARG A 115 4.83 -7.28 3.22
N ILE A 116 5.58 -6.20 3.36
CA ILE A 116 5.53 -5.05 2.43
C ILE A 116 5.87 -5.52 1.02
N ARG A 117 6.91 -6.35 0.88
CA ARG A 117 7.29 -6.92 -0.42
C ARG A 117 6.15 -7.70 -1.06
N LEU A 118 5.48 -8.55 -0.29
CA LEU A 118 4.34 -9.33 -0.78
C LEU A 118 3.15 -8.44 -1.19
N GLU A 119 2.84 -7.42 -0.39
CA GLU A 119 1.78 -6.45 -0.68
C GLU A 119 2.11 -5.68 -1.98
N CYS A 120 3.32 -5.13 -2.11
CA CYS A 120 3.75 -4.44 -3.32
C CYS A 120 3.73 -5.34 -4.56
N ASN A 121 4.18 -6.60 -4.44
CA ASN A 121 4.13 -7.55 -5.56
C ASN A 121 2.67 -7.81 -5.98
N HIS A 122 1.77 -7.99 -5.03
CA HIS A 122 0.36 -8.19 -5.32
C HIS A 122 -0.26 -6.98 -6.02
N GLU A 123 0.04 -5.76 -5.56
CA GLU A 123 -0.41 -4.52 -6.21
C GLU A 123 0.12 -4.39 -7.64
N LEU A 124 1.39 -4.75 -7.89
CA LEU A 124 1.97 -4.76 -9.22
C LEU A 124 1.25 -5.75 -10.15
N GLU A 125 0.95 -6.95 -9.66
CA GLU A 125 0.18 -7.94 -10.45
C GLU A 125 -1.24 -7.45 -10.75
N GLN A 126 -1.92 -6.78 -9.81
CA GLN A 126 -3.21 -6.16 -10.08
C GLN A 126 -3.14 -5.04 -11.15
N ILE A 127 -2.09 -4.23 -11.12
CA ILE A 127 -1.87 -3.19 -12.15
C ILE A 127 -1.67 -3.85 -13.52
N ARG A 128 -0.83 -4.89 -13.59
CA ARG A 128 -0.55 -5.64 -14.83
C ARG A 128 -1.83 -6.26 -15.40
N ALA A 129 -2.62 -6.92 -14.56
CA ALA A 129 -3.89 -7.52 -14.96
C ALA A 129 -4.85 -6.47 -15.56
N ARG A 130 -5.00 -5.32 -14.90
CA ARG A 130 -5.85 -4.22 -15.41
C ARG A 130 -5.36 -3.67 -16.75
N GLN A 131 -4.05 -3.48 -16.91
CA GLN A 131 -3.47 -3.00 -18.17
C GLN A 131 -3.72 -3.97 -19.32
N THR A 132 -3.56 -5.27 -19.04
CA THR A 132 -3.85 -6.35 -19.98
C THR A 132 -5.34 -6.36 -20.37
N ASP A 133 -6.25 -6.28 -19.42
CA ASP A 133 -7.70 -6.22 -19.69
C ASP A 133 -8.09 -5.01 -20.54
N GLU A 134 -7.53 -3.83 -20.22
CA GLU A 134 -7.76 -2.63 -21.01
C GLU A 134 -7.25 -2.75 -22.43
N LEU A 135 -6.08 -3.39 -22.62
CA LEU A 135 -5.52 -3.65 -23.94
C LEU A 135 -6.43 -4.61 -24.71
N THR A 136 -6.84 -5.72 -24.10
CA THR A 136 -7.73 -6.73 -24.71
C THR A 136 -9.08 -6.13 -25.10
N ARG A 137 -9.68 -5.27 -24.26
CA ARG A 137 -10.92 -4.56 -24.60
C ARG A 137 -10.73 -3.60 -25.77
N ARG A 138 -9.62 -2.86 -25.81
CA ARG A 138 -9.27 -1.99 -26.94
C ARG A 138 -9.15 -2.78 -28.25
N TRP A 139 -8.49 -3.94 -28.21
CA TRP A 139 -8.39 -4.84 -29.37
C TRP A 139 -9.75 -5.36 -29.83
N CYS A 140 -10.61 -5.80 -28.90
CA CYS A 140 -11.97 -6.25 -29.22
C CYS A 140 -12.78 -5.13 -29.89
N ALA A 141 -12.71 -3.90 -29.37
CA ALA A 141 -13.42 -2.76 -29.92
C ALA A 141 -12.93 -2.37 -31.32
N VAL A 142 -11.61 -2.38 -31.55
CA VAL A 142 -11.02 -2.12 -32.88
C VAL A 142 -11.45 -3.17 -33.89
N LEU A 143 -11.42 -4.46 -33.53
CA LEU A 143 -11.81 -5.55 -34.42
C LEU A 143 -13.31 -5.53 -34.74
N GLN A 144 -14.17 -5.21 -33.75
CA GLN A 144 -15.61 -5.03 -33.98
C GLN A 144 -15.89 -3.85 -34.93
N ALA A 145 -15.24 -2.71 -34.72
CA ALA A 145 -15.41 -1.55 -35.59
C ALA A 145 -14.98 -1.81 -37.05
N LEU A 146 -14.05 -2.73 -37.27
CA LEU A 146 -13.61 -3.16 -38.60
C LEU A 146 -14.57 -4.17 -39.27
N GLU A 147 -15.33 -4.93 -38.47
CA GLU A 147 -16.40 -5.82 -38.96
C GLU A 147 -17.60 -4.99 -39.45
N ASP A 148 -17.88 -3.87 -38.77
CA ASP A 148 -19.01 -2.98 -39.07
C ASP A 148 -18.76 -1.99 -40.24
N ASP A 149 -17.51 -1.58 -40.50
CA ASP A 149 -17.15 -0.70 -41.63
C ASP A 149 -15.70 -0.91 -42.13
N PRO A 150 -15.48 -1.31 -43.41
CA PRO A 150 -14.15 -1.48 -44.00
C PRO A 150 -13.28 -0.21 -44.01
N VAL A 151 -13.86 0.97 -43.80
CA VAL A 151 -13.17 2.27 -43.85
C VAL A 151 -12.47 2.61 -42.51
N THR A 152 -12.75 1.90 -41.42
CA THR A 152 -12.17 2.13 -40.09
C THR A 152 -10.70 1.65 -39.96
N ALA A 153 -10.16 1.01 -40.99
CA ALA A 153 -8.74 0.65 -41.12
C ALA A 153 -7.77 1.86 -41.03
N HIS A 154 -8.26 3.08 -41.21
CA HIS A 154 -7.45 4.29 -41.05
C HIS A 154 -7.35 4.78 -39.60
N ALA A 155 -8.42 4.65 -38.80
CA ALA A 155 -8.47 5.14 -37.41
C ALA A 155 -7.60 4.32 -36.44
N ALA A 156 -7.41 3.05 -36.78
CA ALA A 156 -6.55 2.08 -36.12
C ALA A 156 -5.10 2.61 -35.91
N ARG A 157 -4.56 3.39 -36.86
CA ARG A 157 -3.20 3.96 -36.81
C ARG A 157 -2.89 4.85 -35.60
N LEU A 158 -3.89 5.30 -34.85
CA LEU A 158 -3.74 6.21 -33.71
C LEU A 158 -3.37 5.53 -32.38
N THR A 159 -3.23 4.19 -32.33
CA THR A 159 -3.02 3.44 -31.07
C THR A 159 -1.60 2.92 -30.83
N GLY A 160 -0.66 3.10 -31.77
CA GLY A 160 0.79 2.84 -31.59
C GLY A 160 1.51 2.34 -32.86
N GLU A 161 2.85 2.44 -32.92
CA GLU A 161 3.62 2.06 -34.12
C GLU A 161 3.63 0.55 -34.39
N GLN A 162 3.78 -0.28 -33.35
CA GLN A 162 3.70 -1.75 -33.46
C GLN A 162 2.32 -2.22 -33.96
N PHE A 163 1.28 -1.47 -33.62
CA PHE A 163 -0.09 -1.73 -34.04
C PHE A 163 -0.25 -1.56 -35.57
N ALA A 164 0.37 -0.55 -36.16
CA ALA A 164 0.25 -0.28 -37.59
C ALA A 164 0.97 -1.34 -38.47
N GLU A 165 2.02 -1.97 -37.95
CA GLU A 165 2.79 -2.98 -38.69
C GLU A 165 2.10 -4.34 -38.73
N VAL A 166 1.64 -4.84 -37.57
CA VAL A 166 0.89 -6.11 -37.50
C VAL A 166 -0.44 -6.00 -38.25
N PHE A 167 -1.13 -4.87 -38.16
CA PHE A 167 -2.39 -4.61 -38.86
C PHE A 167 -2.23 -4.56 -40.38
N ARG A 168 -1.16 -3.93 -40.90
CA ARG A 168 -0.88 -3.88 -42.35
C ARG A 168 -0.63 -5.26 -42.95
N ARG A 169 0.07 -6.13 -42.20
CA ARG A 169 0.30 -7.52 -42.62
C ARG A 169 -1.00 -8.35 -42.58
N TYR A 170 -1.84 -8.13 -41.57
CA TYR A 170 -3.10 -8.87 -41.36
C TYR A 170 -4.20 -8.54 -42.38
N VAL A 171 -4.38 -7.26 -42.71
CA VAL A 171 -5.34 -6.81 -43.74
C VAL A 171 -4.93 -7.27 -45.15
N ALA A 172 -3.64 -7.45 -45.39
CA ALA A 172 -3.12 -7.92 -46.68
C ALA A 172 -3.38 -9.42 -46.92
N GLU A 173 -3.44 -10.25 -45.88
CA GLU A 173 -3.42 -11.70 -46.04
C GLU A 173 -4.81 -12.38 -46.03
N ARG A 174 -5.87 -11.83 -45.42
CA ARG A 174 -7.15 -12.58 -45.35
C ARG A 174 -8.38 -11.71 -45.06
N ARG A 175 -9.32 -11.66 -46.00
CA ARG A 175 -10.65 -11.04 -45.85
C ARG A 175 -11.71 -11.95 -45.18
N GLU A 176 -11.37 -13.19 -44.81
CA GLU A 176 -12.31 -14.18 -44.25
C GLU A 176 -12.04 -14.61 -42.80
N ALA A 177 -10.87 -14.32 -42.21
CA ALA A 177 -10.44 -14.89 -40.91
C ALA A 177 -10.77 -14.03 -39.67
N VAL A 178 -11.44 -12.89 -39.84
CA VAL A 178 -11.76 -11.95 -38.76
C VAL A 178 -12.80 -12.51 -37.74
N PRO A 179 -13.87 -13.22 -38.17
CA PRO A 179 -14.89 -13.72 -37.24
C PRO A 179 -14.40 -14.83 -36.30
N GLU A 180 -13.51 -15.71 -36.78
CA GLU A 180 -12.92 -16.80 -35.97
C GLU A 180 -11.99 -16.26 -34.88
N LEU A 181 -11.18 -15.25 -35.20
CA LEU A 181 -10.30 -14.58 -34.24
C LEU A 181 -11.09 -13.87 -33.12
N LEU A 182 -12.20 -13.22 -33.48
CA LEU A 182 -13.12 -12.59 -32.52
C LEU A 182 -13.76 -13.60 -31.57
N THR A 183 -14.12 -14.78 -32.08
CA THR A 183 -14.69 -15.87 -31.27
C THR A 183 -13.65 -16.40 -30.29
N LEU A 184 -12.42 -16.62 -30.76
CA LEU A 184 -11.31 -17.10 -29.93
C LEU A 184 -10.89 -16.09 -28.85
N LEU A 185 -10.90 -14.78 -29.16
CA LEU A 185 -10.68 -13.71 -28.18
C LEU A 185 -11.79 -13.65 -27.11
N ARG A 186 -13.06 -13.82 -27.52
CA ARG A 186 -14.20 -13.84 -26.59
C ARG A 186 -14.20 -15.09 -25.69
N GLU A 187 -13.83 -16.24 -26.24
CA GLU A 187 -13.71 -17.50 -25.49
C GLU A 187 -12.54 -17.46 -24.51
N ALA A 188 -11.40 -16.88 -24.90
CA ALA A 188 -10.28 -16.66 -24.00
C ALA A 188 -10.65 -15.71 -22.84
N VAL A 189 -11.37 -14.62 -23.11
CA VAL A 189 -11.85 -13.67 -22.07
C VAL A 189 -12.89 -14.32 -21.13
N ARG A 190 -13.76 -15.20 -21.63
CA ARG A 190 -14.75 -15.92 -20.79
C ARG A 190 -14.12 -17.04 -19.99
N GLY A 191 -13.32 -17.89 -20.60
CA GLY A 191 -12.68 -19.02 -19.94
C GLY A 191 -11.69 -18.63 -18.84
N HIS A 192 -11.07 -17.45 -18.93
CA HIS A 192 -10.09 -16.99 -17.92
C HIS A 192 -10.70 -16.35 -16.67
N ASN A 193 -11.87 -15.69 -16.78
CA ASN A 193 -12.61 -15.23 -15.59
C ASN A 193 -12.95 -16.40 -14.64
N ASP A 194 -13.07 -17.62 -15.20
CA ASP A 194 -13.41 -18.83 -14.45
C ASP A 194 -12.18 -19.63 -13.94
N LEU A 195 -10.95 -19.33 -14.40
CA LEU A 195 -9.76 -20.19 -14.15
C LEU A 195 -8.64 -19.61 -13.28
N GLY A 196 -8.62 -18.30 -12.98
CA GLY A 196 -7.71 -17.72 -11.96
C GLY A 196 -6.20 -17.89 -12.19
N LEU A 197 -5.74 -18.01 -13.44
CA LEU A 197 -4.32 -18.16 -13.81
C LEU A 197 -3.56 -16.82 -13.75
N GLY A 198 -2.24 -16.88 -13.46
CA GLY A 198 -1.40 -15.71 -13.19
C GLY A 198 -0.87 -14.99 -14.46
N PRO A 199 -0.49 -13.69 -14.36
CA PRO A 199 -0.15 -12.85 -15.53
C PRO A 199 1.08 -13.28 -16.35
N SER A 200 1.99 -14.09 -15.80
CA SER A 200 3.17 -14.59 -16.53
C SER A 200 2.82 -15.75 -17.46
N GLU A 201 1.95 -16.65 -17.00
CA GLU A 201 1.46 -17.79 -17.81
C GLU A 201 0.55 -17.28 -18.94
N TYR A 202 -0.12 -16.14 -18.73
CA TYR A 202 -0.86 -15.40 -19.74
C TYR A 202 0.05 -15.00 -20.93
N THR A 203 1.14 -14.26 -20.70
CA THR A 203 2.02 -13.80 -21.78
C THR A 203 2.66 -14.97 -22.54
N GLU A 204 3.05 -16.03 -21.85
CA GLU A 204 3.61 -17.23 -22.48
C GLU A 204 2.59 -18.02 -23.30
N ALA A 205 1.35 -18.16 -22.82
CA ALA A 205 0.27 -18.81 -23.56
C ALA A 205 -0.10 -18.01 -24.82
N TRP A 206 -0.07 -16.67 -24.75
CA TRP A 206 -0.27 -15.79 -25.92
C TRP A 206 0.83 -15.94 -26.95
N ASP A 207 2.09 -15.91 -26.50
CA ASP A 207 3.25 -16.13 -27.36
C ASP A 207 3.24 -17.54 -27.97
N ALA A 208 2.78 -18.55 -27.23
CA ALA A 208 2.66 -19.92 -27.71
C ALA A 208 1.52 -20.09 -28.71
N ALA A 209 0.37 -19.44 -28.49
CA ALA A 209 -0.75 -19.44 -29.42
C ALA A 209 -0.38 -18.74 -30.73
N LEU A 210 0.29 -17.59 -30.65
CA LEU A 210 0.84 -16.87 -31.81
C LEU A 210 1.87 -17.72 -32.57
N ARG A 211 2.80 -18.39 -31.86
CA ARG A 211 3.80 -19.29 -32.47
C ARG A 211 3.22 -20.57 -33.05
N THR A 212 2.14 -21.08 -32.48
CA THR A 212 1.45 -22.29 -32.96
C THR A 212 0.66 -21.97 -34.22
N TYR A 213 0.01 -20.81 -34.26
CA TYR A 213 -0.67 -20.28 -35.43
C TYR A 213 0.31 -19.96 -36.59
N GLN A 214 1.46 -19.37 -36.28
CA GLN A 214 2.56 -19.15 -37.25
C GLN A 214 3.07 -20.47 -37.87
N ARG A 215 3.23 -21.52 -37.06
CA ARG A 215 3.66 -22.85 -37.52
C ARG A 215 2.60 -23.56 -38.36
N GLN A 216 1.32 -23.49 -37.96
CA GLN A 216 0.21 -24.14 -38.67
C GLN A 216 -0.09 -23.49 -40.03
N HIS A 217 0.20 -22.19 -40.17
CA HIS A 217 0.04 -21.46 -41.43
C HIS A 217 1.33 -21.29 -42.24
N GLY A 218 2.43 -21.94 -41.84
CA GLY A 218 3.67 -21.98 -42.62
C GLY A 218 4.36 -20.62 -42.77
N ILE A 219 4.20 -19.71 -41.80
CA ILE A 219 4.82 -18.38 -41.79
C ILE A 219 6.31 -18.45 -41.40
N ASP A 220 6.82 -19.63 -41.07
CA ASP A 220 8.26 -19.88 -40.95
C ASP A 220 8.81 -20.40 -42.29
N GLN A 221 9.13 -19.49 -43.22
CA GLN A 221 10.25 -19.72 -44.11
C GLN A 221 10.78 -18.42 -44.76
N ARG A 222 11.98 -18.07 -44.26
CA ARG A 222 13.10 -17.39 -44.93
C ARG A 222 13.06 -15.85 -45.02
N ALA A 223 14.17 -15.14 -44.85
CA ALA A 223 15.52 -15.42 -44.34
C ALA A 223 16.31 -14.10 -44.48
N ASN A 224 17.33 -13.93 -43.63
CA ASN A 224 18.49 -13.03 -43.77
C ASN A 224 18.25 -11.52 -43.80
#